data_AF-A0A0T5ZLT7-F1
#
_entry.id   AF-A0A0T5ZLT7-F1
#
_cell.length_a   1.000
_cell.length_b   1.000
_cell.length_c   1.000
_cell.angle_alpha   90.00
_cell.angle_beta   90.00
_cell.angle_gamma   90.00
#
_symmetry.space_group_name_H-M   'P 1'
#
loop_
_entity.id
_entity.type
_entity.pdbx_description
1 polymer ?
#
loop_
_entity_poly.entity_id
_entity_poly.type
_entity_poly.pdbx_seq_one_letter_code
_entity_poly.pdbx_strand_id
1 'polypeptide(L)'
;MTRVVIENPILNSPFREPEQHFRFSDEGITQDVAEGRRRSTYFVPIPPPKKKTAGQLVLGAEFARERAQDNDFINRVREQVNAASTTRYPSVTAVTRELLRYWT
;
A
#
# COMPACT_ATOMS: atom_id res chain seq x y z
N MET A 1 -6.21 -8.29 -22.44
CA MET A 1 -5.51 -8.09 -21.16
C MET A 1 -4.39 -9.11 -21.08
N THR A 2 -3.15 -8.65 -21.07
CA THR A 2 -1.97 -9.53 -20.98
C THR A 2 -1.78 -9.89 -19.51
N ARG A 3 -1.85 -11.18 -19.18
CA ARG A 3 -1.69 -11.64 -17.79
C ARG A 3 -0.22 -11.50 -17.40
N VAL A 4 0.09 -10.59 -16.48
CA VAL A 4 1.41 -10.53 -15.86
C VAL A 4 1.57 -11.75 -14.96
N VAL A 5 2.62 -12.55 -15.20
CA VAL A 5 2.96 -13.73 -14.40
C VAL A 5 4.21 -13.39 -13.60
N ILE A 6 4.10 -13.41 -12.27
CA ILE A 6 5.23 -13.21 -11.36
C ILE A 6 5.65 -14.60 -10.87
N GLU A 7 6.80 -15.08 -11.33
CA GLU A 7 7.29 -16.42 -11.01
C GLU A 7 7.57 -16.60 -9.52
N ASN A 8 8.17 -15.60 -8.89
CA ASN A 8 8.37 -15.55 -7.44
C ASN A 8 7.68 -14.31 -6.83
N PRO A 9 6.49 -14.46 -6.24
CA PRO A 9 5.73 -13.33 -5.71
C PRO A 9 6.24 -12.83 -4.34
N ILE A 10 7.18 -13.54 -3.70
CA ILE A 10 7.66 -13.21 -2.35
C ILE A 10 8.99 -12.45 -2.45
N LEU A 11 8.94 -11.14 -2.22
CA LEU A 11 10.11 -10.27 -2.22
C LEU A 11 10.73 -10.06 -0.83
N ASN A 12 9.90 -10.04 0.22
CA ASN A 12 10.32 -9.59 1.55
C ASN A 12 10.27 -10.72 2.58
N SER A 13 11.16 -10.64 3.58
CA SER A 13 11.13 -11.51 4.75
C SER A 13 9.95 -11.17 5.66
N PRO A 14 9.29 -12.16 6.28
CA PRO A 14 8.24 -11.90 7.28
C PRO A 14 8.79 -11.31 8.59
N PHE A 15 10.10 -11.37 8.81
CA PHE A 15 10.76 -10.91 10.05
C PHE A 15 11.48 -9.57 9.91
N ARG A 16 11.57 -9.02 8.70
CA ARG A 16 12.22 -7.73 8.44
C ARG A 16 11.24 -6.73 7.86
N GLU A 17 11.57 -5.45 7.96
CA GLU A 17 10.76 -4.45 7.28
C GLU A 17 10.78 -4.68 5.76
N PRO A 18 9.65 -4.50 5.05
CA PRO A 18 9.64 -4.63 3.60
C PRO A 18 10.53 -3.58 2.94
N GLU A 19 11.52 -4.07 2.19
CA GLU A 19 12.50 -3.23 1.47
C GLU A 19 12.15 -3.11 -0.01
N GLN A 20 11.21 -3.92 -0.52
CA GLN A 20 10.85 -3.95 -1.94
C GLN A 20 9.36 -4.18 -2.15
N HIS A 21 8.83 -3.75 -3.29
CA HIS A 21 7.47 -4.06 -3.70
C HIS A 21 7.30 -4.05 -5.22
N PHE A 22 6.33 -4.81 -5.72
CA PHE A 22 5.91 -4.70 -7.12
C PHE A 22 5.14 -3.40 -7.37
N ARG A 23 5.45 -2.70 -8.46
CA ARG A 23 4.78 -1.46 -8.85
C ARG A 23 3.35 -1.75 -9.32
N PHE A 24 2.47 -0.79 -9.10
CA PHE A 24 1.12 -0.78 -9.65
C PHE A 24 1.05 0.22 -10.80
N SER A 25 0.42 -0.20 -11.88
CA SER A 25 0.04 0.62 -13.03
C SER A 25 -1.48 0.81 -13.05
N ASP A 26 -1.98 1.64 -13.97
CA ASP A 26 -3.42 1.80 -14.22
C ASP A 26 -4.11 0.48 -14.60
N GLU A 27 -3.36 -0.51 -15.07
CA GLU A 27 -3.83 -1.83 -15.49
C GLU A 27 -3.66 -2.91 -14.41
N GLY A 28 -3.04 -2.57 -13.27
CA GLY A 28 -2.83 -3.47 -12.14
C GLY A 28 -1.35 -3.69 -11.78
N ILE A 29 -1.08 -4.79 -11.08
CA ILE A 29 0.26 -5.15 -10.60
C ILE A 29 1.20 -5.47 -11.77
N THR A 30 2.42 -4.97 -11.68
CA THR A 30 3.48 -5.20 -12.68
C THR A 30 4.54 -6.15 -12.11
N GLN A 31 5.40 -6.67 -12.99
CA GLN A 31 6.58 -7.44 -12.57
C GLN A 31 7.76 -6.55 -12.13
N ASP A 32 7.62 -5.23 -12.26
CA ASP A 32 8.66 -4.28 -11.91
C ASP A 32 8.76 -4.14 -10.40
N VAL A 33 9.96 -4.34 -9.87
CA VAL A 33 10.26 -4.16 -8.45
C VAL A 33 10.75 -2.73 -8.20
N ALA A 34 10.15 -2.08 -7.22
CA ALA A 34 10.61 -0.81 -6.67
C ALA A 34 11.20 -1.02 -5.27
N GLU A 35 12.19 -0.20 -4.93
CA GLU A 35 12.80 -0.16 -3.61
C GLU A 35 11.92 0.59 -2.61
N GLY A 36 12.11 0.26 -1.34
CA GLY A 36 11.37 0.78 -0.20
C GLY A 36 10.02 0.10 0.04
N ARG A 37 9.49 0.38 1.22
CA ARG A 37 8.17 -0.07 1.65
C ARG A 37 7.08 0.66 0.87
N ARG A 38 6.15 -0.10 0.26
CA ARG A 38 5.00 0.48 -0.45
C ARG A 38 4.17 1.35 0.49
N ARG A 39 3.84 2.57 0.04
CA ARG A 39 2.83 3.40 0.70
C ARG A 39 1.49 2.68 0.76
N SER A 40 0.78 2.91 1.86
CA SER A 40 -0.58 2.42 2.02
C SER A 40 -1.51 3.30 1.19
N THR A 41 -2.25 2.68 0.28
CA THR A 41 -3.13 3.36 -0.68
C THR A 41 -4.42 2.55 -0.82
N TYR A 42 -5.56 3.24 -0.83
CA TYR A 42 -6.87 2.69 -1.13
C TYR A 42 -7.14 2.76 -2.62
N PHE A 43 -7.67 1.68 -3.17
CA PHE A 43 -8.27 1.64 -4.50
C PHE A 43 -9.78 1.61 -4.30
N VAL A 44 -10.42 2.77 -4.38
CA VAL A 44 -11.89 2.86 -4.24
C VAL A 44 -12.50 2.76 -5.64
N PRO A 45 -13.29 1.70 -5.92
CA PRO A 45 -14.03 1.62 -7.17
C PRO A 45 -15.08 2.73 -7.21
N ILE A 46 -15.05 3.55 -8.26
CA ILE A 46 -16.09 4.56 -8.48
C ILE A 46 -17.25 3.84 -9.17
N PRO A 47 -18.40 3.66 -8.50
CA PRO A 47 -19.54 2.99 -9.12
C PRO A 47 -20.07 3.85 -10.28
N PRO A 48 -20.44 3.24 -11.41
CA PRO A 48 -21.00 3.99 -12.53
C PRO A 48 -22.32 4.67 -12.12
N PRO A 49 -22.64 5.84 -12.69
CA PRO A 49 -23.87 6.55 -12.36
C PRO A 49 -25.10 5.69 -12.68
N LYS A 50 -26.00 5.54 -11.70
CA LYS A 50 -27.19 4.69 -11.80
C LYS A 50 -28.27 5.21 -12.77
N LYS A 51 -28.25 6.51 -13.10
CA LYS A 51 -29.22 7.15 -14.00
C LYS A 51 -28.52 7.56 -15.28
N LYS A 52 -28.87 6.90 -16.39
CA LYS A 52 -28.51 7.34 -17.75
C LYS A 52 -29.58 8.31 -18.24
N THR A 53 -29.45 9.59 -17.90
CA THR A 53 -30.36 10.61 -18.47
C THR A 53 -30.03 10.78 -19.95
N ALA A 54 -30.98 10.46 -20.83
CA ALA A 54 -30.81 10.64 -22.27
C ALA A 54 -30.52 12.13 -22.57
N GLY A 55 -29.36 12.41 -23.16
CA GLY A 55 -28.97 13.76 -23.59
C GLY A 55 -27.76 14.36 -22.87
N GLN A 56 -27.27 13.76 -21.78
CA GLN A 56 -26.02 14.23 -21.17
C GLN A 56 -24.83 13.51 -21.82
N LEU A 57 -24.02 14.25 -22.57
CA LEU A 57 -22.67 13.83 -22.96
C LEU A 57 -21.93 13.43 -21.68
N VAL A 58 -21.60 12.15 -21.55
CA VAL A 58 -20.71 11.65 -20.50
C VAL A 58 -19.33 12.23 -20.79
N LEU A 59 -19.07 13.44 -20.29
CA LEU A 59 -17.74 14.04 -20.26
C LEU A 59 -16.85 13.15 -19.39
N GLY A 60 -16.10 12.27 -20.04
CA GLY A 60 -15.03 11.48 -19.43
C GLY A 60 -15.52 10.23 -18.71
N ALA A 61 -15.83 9.18 -19.48
CA ALA A 61 -15.69 7.80 -18.98
C ALA A 61 -14.26 7.49 -18.49
N GLU A 62 -13.29 8.37 -18.79
CA GLU A 62 -11.92 8.35 -18.25
C GLU A 62 -11.81 8.66 -16.75
N PHE A 63 -12.85 9.22 -16.12
CA PHE A 63 -12.85 9.50 -14.67
C PHE A 63 -13.38 8.34 -13.81
N ALA A 64 -13.86 7.24 -14.42
CA ALA A 64 -14.27 6.03 -13.70
C ALA A 64 -13.08 5.10 -13.38
N ARG A 65 -11.87 5.66 -13.30
CA ARG A 65 -10.67 4.94 -12.86
C ARG A 65 -10.68 4.91 -11.33
N GLU A 66 -10.35 3.76 -10.76
CA GLU A 66 -10.14 3.62 -9.32
C GLU A 66 -9.18 4.73 -8.86
N ARG A 67 -9.67 5.64 -8.02
CA ARG A 67 -8.80 6.72 -7.54
C ARG A 67 -7.91 6.12 -6.46
N ALA A 68 -6.65 5.88 -6.80
CA ALA A 68 -5.61 5.58 -5.84
C ALA A 68 -5.50 6.76 -4.87
N GLN A 69 -5.98 6.58 -3.64
CA GLN A 69 -5.90 7.57 -2.59
C GLN A 69 -5.02 7.04 -1.47
N ASP A 70 -3.97 7.77 -1.14
CA ASP A 70 -3.09 7.34 -0.07
C ASP A 70 -3.77 7.40 1.29
N ASN A 71 -3.46 6.41 2.12
CA ASN A 71 -3.88 6.39 3.50
C ASN A 71 -2.85 7.12 4.35
N ASP A 72 -3.01 8.44 4.45
CA ASP A 72 -2.09 9.30 5.20
C ASP A 72 -1.98 8.91 6.67
N PHE A 73 -3.08 8.52 7.30
CA PHE A 73 -3.06 8.07 8.69
C PHE A 73 -2.17 6.84 8.88
N ILE A 74 -2.38 5.79 8.09
CA ILE A 74 -1.58 4.56 8.18
C ILE A 74 -0.11 4.82 7.82
N ASN A 75 0.15 5.65 6.81
CA ASN A 75 1.51 6.00 6.44
C ASN A 75 2.22 6.74 7.60
N ARG A 76 1.55 7.69 8.25
CA ARG A 76 2.09 8.36 9.45
C ARG A 76 2.32 7.40 10.62
N VAL A 77 1.40 6.46 10.88
CA VAL A 77 1.60 5.44 11.93
C VAL A 77 2.86 4.62 11.64
N ARG A 78 3.08 4.23 10.38
CA ARG A 78 4.28 3.47 9.99
C ARG A 78 5.57 4.27 10.21
N GLU A 79 5.58 5.55 9.86
CA GLU A 79 6.71 6.45 10.13
C GLU A 79 7.03 6.54 11.62
N GLN A 80 6.01 6.72 12.47
CA GLN A 80 6.17 6.79 13.93
C GLN A 80 6.68 5.46 14.52
N VAL A 81 6.17 4.33 14.04
CA VAL A 81 6.64 3.01 14.47
C VAL A 81 8.10 2.78 14.08
N ASN A 82 8.51 3.19 12.88
CA ASN A 82 9.90 3.09 12.43
C ASN A 82 10.85 4.00 13.24
N ALA A 83 10.40 5.21 13.58
CA ALA A 83 11.17 6.08 14.47
C ALA A 83 11.33 5.48 15.88
N ALA A 84 10.26 4.86 16.41
CA ALA A 84 10.27 4.24 17.74
C ALA A 84 11.17 2.99 17.82
N SER A 85 11.19 2.16 16.76
CA SER A 85 12.08 1.00 16.69
C SER A 85 13.55 1.42 16.70
N THR A 86 13.90 2.46 15.93
CA THR A 86 15.25 3.04 15.88
C THR A 86 15.69 3.56 17.25
N THR A 87 14.75 4.10 18.04
CA THR A 87 15.01 4.63 19.40
C THR A 87 14.95 3.56 20.50
N ARG A 88 14.87 2.26 20.14
CA ARG A 88 14.74 1.12 21.08
C ARG A 88 13.57 1.26 22.06
N TYR A 89 12.46 1.84 21.62
CA TYR A 89 11.22 1.97 22.40
C TYR A 89 11.43 2.58 23.80
N PRO A 90 11.53 3.92 23.93
CA PRO A 90 11.87 4.56 25.19
C PRO A 90 10.83 4.31 26.29
N SER A 91 9.54 4.33 25.95
CA SER A 91 8.41 4.35 26.91
C SER A 91 7.60 3.04 26.96
N VAL A 92 8.26 1.88 26.90
CA VAL A 92 7.61 0.58 27.05
C VAL A 92 7.99 -0.09 28.37
N THR A 93 7.11 -0.96 28.87
CA THR A 93 7.37 -1.78 30.06
C THR A 93 8.57 -2.71 29.86
N ALA A 94 9.17 -3.20 30.95
CA ALA A 94 10.31 -4.12 30.87
C ALA A 94 9.98 -5.39 30.08
N VAL A 95 8.82 -6.00 30.33
CA VAL A 95 8.35 -7.20 29.62
C VAL A 95 8.16 -6.93 28.13
N THR A 96 7.51 -5.82 27.77
CA THR A 96 7.32 -5.45 26.36
C THR A 96 8.66 -5.17 25.67
N ARG A 97 9.62 -4.53 26.37
CA ARG A 97 10.97 -4.30 25.84
C ARG A 97 11.71 -5.59 25.56
N GLU A 98 11.61 -6.56 26.46
CA GLU A 98 12.24 -7.88 26.30
C GLU A 98 11.62 -8.63 25.12
N LEU A 99 10.29 -8.66 25.03
CA LEU A 99 9.61 -9.24 23.86
C LEU A 99 10.05 -8.56 22.56
N LEU A 100 10.09 -7.23 22.50
CA LEU A 100 10.51 -6.52 21.28
C LEU A 100 11.96 -6.85 20.87
N ARG A 101 12.87 -7.07 21.83
CA ARG A 101 14.27 -7.49 21.55
C ARG A 101 14.37 -8.87 20.90
N TYR A 102 13.44 -9.79 21.18
CA TYR A 102 13.44 -11.11 20.54
C TYR A 102 12.95 -11.08 19.08
N TRP A 103 12.26 -10.00 18.69
CA TRP A 103 11.61 -9.85 17.40
C TRP A 103 12.25 -8.76 16.52
N THR A 104 13.37 -8.17 16.96
CA THR A 104 14.22 -7.24 16.20
C THR A 104 15.57 -7.87 15.90
#